data_AF-A0A847W497-F1
#
_entry.id   AF-A0A847W497-F1
#
_cell.length_a   1.000
_cell.length_b   1.000
_cell.length_c   1.000
_cell.angle_alpha   90.00
_cell.angle_beta   90.00
_cell.angle_gamma   90.00
#
_symmetry.space_group_name_H-M   'P 1'
#
loop_
_entity.id
_entity.type
_entity.pdbx_description
1 polymer ?
#
loop_
_entity_poly.entity_id
_entity_poly.type
_entity_poly.pdbx_seq_one_letter_code
_entity_poly.pdbx_strand_id
1 'polypeptide(L)'
;MPMAQIYENIVNSGWIYVIIALFFFLIILIVLRINKKKKMRRRIDSIQIKMNNLRSHPFNADISKMDAIARININIKDTAQQCKKDFDIIQNNLKNCTSLLQDAVEAFDTNNLRVCDEKLVEIEKVMEETRALTTKLSDVTNAVLNQSSMQRRRINELKDKYREIKLMINDNPNNYTFSWEAVAEISNAISHKFSDFEAIMGASKYDEAATLSEEISLSIDIFNDLALKLPELINLARVIVPNKIGELNSSYLVTKAQGAYLDHLSVDSVIDTINETLNDVLAKIKICDIESVDNKLTDCETKINNLYSSIEKEKIAHRQLINTINECKSILETTKEILDALKNKEKDSIERYELTETVDNITKAVKTYEGNKTAFDSLNDSFNANSIPSTTLLISFEELLNDIKVAIKQCQNINIEIASTKTEELRIKELVDQFTVVLNEVKVSIRLSRLPNISDKYQQDIDLAEKYLEQLNGMLSSEVMDIKKATDFVSQTQKHILSLFKNVETLTKTTSAIESCIIVANQYRPIYPEVDSALYSAELAYRNGEFTKAKRLIVSAIERVNPQLANEINNKINNSLDPQKEG
;
A
#
# COMPACT_ATOMS: atom_id res chain seq x y z
N MET A 1 0.40 -43.52 128.21
CA MET A 1 -0.17 -42.15 128.07
C MET A 1 0.92 -41.17 128.47
N PRO A 2 1.58 -40.52 127.51
CA PRO A 2 1.16 -39.17 127.11
C PRO A 2 1.42 -38.87 125.62
N MET A 3 1.15 -39.82 124.70
CA MET A 3 1.34 -39.60 123.25
C MET A 3 0.15 -38.91 122.57
N ALA A 4 -0.99 -38.78 123.27
CA ALA A 4 -2.23 -38.24 122.68
C ALA A 4 -2.40 -36.72 122.88
N GLN A 5 -1.80 -36.12 123.92
CA GLN A 5 -1.95 -34.68 124.20
C GLN A 5 -0.94 -33.79 123.44
N ILE A 6 0.10 -34.38 122.85
CA ILE A 6 1.10 -33.63 122.07
C ILE A 6 0.62 -33.42 120.62
N TYR A 7 -0.23 -34.32 120.11
CA TYR A 7 -0.67 -34.28 118.72
C TYR A 7 -1.66 -33.13 118.44
N GLU A 8 -2.52 -32.79 119.40
CA GLU A 8 -3.54 -31.74 119.24
C GLU A 8 -2.94 -30.31 119.20
N ASN A 9 -1.84 -30.05 119.91
CA ASN A 9 -1.17 -28.74 119.89
C ASN A 9 -0.23 -28.54 118.69
N ILE A 10 0.19 -29.63 118.04
CA ILE A 10 1.06 -29.59 116.86
C ILE A 10 0.27 -29.20 115.60
N VAL A 11 -0.99 -29.62 115.48
CA VAL A 11 -1.78 -29.39 114.26
C VAL A 11 -2.24 -27.93 114.10
N ASN A 12 -2.31 -27.14 115.17
CA ASN A 12 -2.88 -25.78 115.13
C ASN A 12 -1.86 -24.63 115.19
N SER A 13 -0.56 -24.94 114.98
CA SER A 13 0.53 -23.97 115.09
C SER A 13 1.06 -23.59 113.70
N GLY A 14 1.00 -22.29 113.36
CA GLY A 14 1.54 -21.72 112.11
C GLY A 14 3.00 -22.09 111.80
N TRP A 15 3.75 -22.61 112.78
CA TRP A 15 5.09 -23.16 112.64
C TRP A 15 5.21 -24.34 111.66
N ILE A 16 4.18 -25.20 111.51
CA ILE A 16 4.22 -26.28 110.51
C ILE A 16 4.26 -25.70 109.10
N TYR A 17 3.47 -24.66 108.82
CA TYR A 17 3.49 -23.99 107.51
C TYR A 17 4.83 -23.30 107.25
N VAL A 18 5.49 -22.75 108.28
CA VAL A 18 6.83 -22.15 108.16
C VAL A 18 7.90 -23.22 107.88
N ILE A 19 7.84 -24.38 108.54
CA ILE A 19 8.80 -25.48 108.31
C ILE A 19 8.58 -26.11 106.93
N ILE A 20 7.33 -26.29 106.50
CA ILE A 20 6.99 -26.76 105.15
C ILE A 20 7.47 -25.74 104.10
N ALA A 21 7.25 -24.44 104.32
CA ALA A 21 7.74 -23.38 103.42
C ALA A 21 9.28 -23.36 103.35
N LEU A 22 9.98 -23.57 104.46
CA LEU A 22 11.44 -23.63 104.50
C LEU A 22 12.00 -24.89 103.84
N PHE A 23 11.32 -26.03 104.00
CA PHE A 23 11.66 -27.26 103.28
C PHE A 23 11.43 -27.13 101.77
N PHE A 24 10.30 -26.53 101.35
CA PHE A 24 10.06 -26.18 99.95
C PHE A 24 11.11 -25.20 99.43
N PHE A 25 11.50 -24.20 100.21
CA PHE A 25 12.56 -23.25 99.85
C PHE A 25 13.91 -23.96 99.67
N LEU A 26 14.25 -24.91 100.54
CA LEU A 26 15.48 -25.71 100.45
C LEU A 26 15.47 -26.63 99.22
N ILE A 27 14.33 -27.28 98.92
CA ILE A 27 14.14 -28.06 97.69
C ILE A 27 14.30 -27.15 96.47
N ILE A 28 13.69 -25.97 96.46
CA ILE A 28 13.83 -24.99 95.36
C ILE A 28 15.31 -24.63 95.17
N LEU A 29 16.06 -24.41 96.24
CA LEU A 29 17.49 -24.09 96.18
C LEU A 29 18.33 -25.24 95.59
N ILE A 30 18.04 -26.49 95.97
CA ILE A 30 18.70 -27.69 95.43
C ILE A 30 18.35 -27.88 93.95
N VAL A 31 17.07 -27.72 93.58
CA VAL A 31 16.61 -27.82 92.20
C VAL A 31 17.27 -26.73 91.33
N LEU A 32 17.36 -25.49 91.83
CA LEU A 32 18.07 -24.40 91.14
C LEU A 32 19.57 -24.71 90.96
N ARG A 33 20.22 -25.31 91.97
CA ARG A 33 21.64 -25.74 91.90
C ARG A 33 21.85 -26.86 90.88
N ILE A 34 21.02 -27.90 90.91
CA ILE A 34 21.08 -29.02 89.95
C ILE A 34 20.84 -28.51 88.54
N ASN A 35 19.86 -27.61 88.36
CA ASN A 35 19.55 -27.05 87.06
C ASN A 35 20.70 -26.15 86.54
N LYS A 36 21.34 -25.35 87.40
CA LYS A 36 22.56 -24.60 87.06
C LYS A 36 23.71 -25.53 86.64
N LYS A 37 23.97 -26.60 87.39
CA LYS A 37 25.02 -27.58 87.06
C LYS A 37 24.72 -28.30 85.74
N LYS A 38 23.47 -28.68 85.49
CA LYS A 38 23.02 -29.28 84.22
C LYS A 38 23.16 -28.30 83.06
N LYS A 39 22.86 -27.01 83.26
CA LYS A 39 23.04 -25.95 82.25
C LYS A 39 24.52 -25.76 81.90
N MET A 40 25.42 -25.76 82.89
CA MET A 40 26.87 -25.64 82.65
C MET A 40 27.44 -26.86 81.92
N ARG A 41 27.04 -28.08 82.30
CA ARG A 41 27.45 -29.30 81.57
C ARG A 41 27.04 -29.27 80.10
N ARG A 42 25.79 -28.88 79.81
CA ARG A 42 25.32 -28.69 78.42
C ARG A 42 26.13 -27.63 77.67
N ARG A 43 26.55 -26.56 78.35
CA ARG A 43 27.37 -25.49 77.76
C ARG A 43 28.76 -26.02 77.40
N ILE A 44 29.42 -26.76 78.30
CA ILE A 44 30.70 -27.43 78.05
C ILE A 44 30.59 -28.40 76.86
N ASP A 45 29.58 -29.28 76.84
CA ASP A 45 29.36 -30.23 75.75
C ASP A 45 29.15 -29.50 74.40
N SER A 46 28.38 -28.39 74.42
CA SER A 46 28.14 -27.57 73.22
C SER A 46 29.42 -26.89 72.69
N ILE A 47 30.29 -26.44 73.60
CA ILE A 47 31.58 -25.83 73.27
C ILE A 47 32.51 -26.91 72.69
N GLN A 48 32.54 -28.10 73.29
CA GLN A 48 33.35 -29.21 72.79
C GLN A 48 32.94 -29.66 71.38
N ILE A 49 31.63 -29.74 71.10
CA ILE A 49 31.11 -30.05 69.75
C ILE A 49 31.52 -28.96 68.75
N LYS A 50 31.30 -27.68 69.09
CA LYS A 50 31.68 -26.55 68.23
C LYS A 50 33.19 -26.53 67.95
N MET A 51 34.01 -26.84 68.95
CA MET A 51 35.46 -26.88 68.83
C MET A 51 35.94 -28.05 67.97
N ASN A 52 35.28 -29.21 68.07
CA ASN A 52 35.57 -30.35 67.21
C ASN A 52 35.20 -30.07 65.74
N ASN A 53 34.10 -29.35 65.49
CA ASN A 53 33.71 -28.92 64.14
C ASN A 53 34.69 -27.90 63.54
N LEU A 54 35.26 -27.01 64.36
CA LEU A 54 36.31 -26.08 63.91
C LEU A 54 37.62 -26.84 63.57
N ARG A 55 37.90 -27.94 64.27
CA ARG A 55 39.10 -28.76 64.05
C ARG A 55 38.99 -29.69 62.83
N SER A 56 37.78 -30.08 62.43
CA SER A 56 37.56 -31.07 61.36
C SER A 56 37.67 -30.50 59.94
N HIS A 57 37.75 -29.17 59.78
CA HIS A 57 37.89 -28.57 58.45
C HIS A 57 39.34 -28.73 57.93
N PRO A 58 39.55 -29.17 56.68
CA PRO A 58 40.86 -29.59 56.16
C PRO A 58 41.73 -28.39 55.71
N PHE A 59 41.94 -27.40 56.58
CA PHE A 59 42.71 -26.18 56.28
C PHE A 59 44.12 -26.46 55.75
N ASN A 60 44.75 -27.57 56.20
CA ASN A 60 46.10 -27.95 55.75
C ASN A 60 46.17 -28.22 54.24
N ALA A 61 45.12 -28.82 53.66
CA ALA A 61 45.08 -29.14 52.23
C ALA A 61 44.90 -27.87 51.39
N ASP A 62 44.07 -26.94 51.86
CA ASP A 62 43.75 -25.70 51.15
C ASP A 62 44.91 -24.70 51.21
N ILE A 63 45.60 -24.60 52.35
CA ILE A 63 46.82 -23.78 52.49
C ILE A 63 47.98 -24.39 51.69
N SER A 64 48.11 -25.71 51.63
CA SER A 64 49.15 -26.35 50.80
C SER A 64 48.93 -26.09 49.31
N LYS A 65 47.68 -26.12 48.85
CA LYS A 65 47.31 -25.73 47.48
C LYS A 65 47.58 -24.24 47.24
N MET A 66 47.29 -23.38 48.22
CA MET A 66 47.52 -21.95 48.10
C MET A 66 49.01 -21.58 48.13
N ASP A 67 49.84 -22.29 48.91
CA ASP A 67 51.31 -22.15 48.89
C ASP A 67 51.89 -22.60 47.55
N ALA A 68 51.36 -23.67 46.95
CA ALA A 68 51.75 -24.10 45.61
C ALA A 68 51.46 -23.02 44.55
N ILE A 69 50.31 -22.33 44.66
CA ILE A 69 49.93 -21.21 43.78
C ILE A 69 50.82 -19.96 44.06
N ALA A 70 51.10 -19.68 45.33
CA ALA A 70 51.88 -18.53 45.77
C ALA A 70 53.37 -18.57 45.42
N ARG A 71 53.93 -19.77 45.19
CA ARG A 71 55.32 -19.93 44.71
C ARG A 71 55.52 -19.39 43.30
N ILE A 72 54.43 -19.29 42.53
CA ILE A 72 54.47 -18.98 41.10
C ILE A 72 53.94 -17.56 40.85
N ASN A 73 52.93 -17.10 41.61
CA ASN A 73 52.31 -15.78 41.43
C ASN A 73 52.71 -14.78 42.54
N ILE A 74 53.34 -13.67 42.15
CA ILE A 74 53.83 -12.60 43.06
C ILE A 74 52.68 -11.90 43.80
N ASN A 75 51.53 -11.70 43.16
CA ASN A 75 50.38 -10.99 43.77
C ASN A 75 49.63 -11.86 44.79
N ILE A 76 49.67 -13.19 44.62
CA ILE A 76 49.03 -14.16 45.54
C ILE A 76 49.98 -14.54 46.69
N LYS A 77 51.26 -14.15 46.61
CA LYS A 77 52.26 -14.43 47.65
C LYS A 77 51.93 -13.74 48.98
N ASP A 78 51.51 -12.48 48.93
CA ASP A 78 51.19 -11.70 50.13
C ASP A 78 49.90 -12.20 50.79
N THR A 79 48.89 -12.55 49.97
CA THR A 79 47.64 -13.13 50.47
C THR A 79 47.85 -14.53 51.04
N ALA A 80 48.68 -15.37 50.41
CA ALA A 80 49.05 -16.68 50.94
C ALA A 80 49.87 -16.60 52.24
N GLN A 81 50.79 -15.63 52.36
CA GLN A 81 51.52 -15.38 53.62
C GLN A 81 50.59 -14.90 54.73
N GLN A 82 49.63 -14.03 54.42
CA GLN A 82 48.64 -13.58 55.39
C GLN A 82 47.75 -14.74 55.85
N CYS A 83 47.29 -15.59 54.93
CA CYS A 83 46.51 -16.77 55.26
C CYS A 83 47.29 -17.80 56.09
N LYS A 84 48.61 -17.94 55.90
CA LYS A 84 49.46 -18.78 56.74
C LYS A 84 49.56 -18.22 58.17
N LYS A 85 49.73 -16.90 58.32
CA LYS A 85 49.69 -16.24 59.64
C LYS A 85 48.34 -16.40 60.31
N ASP A 86 47.25 -16.21 59.57
CA ASP A 86 45.89 -16.38 60.07
C ASP A 86 45.64 -17.83 60.50
N PHE A 87 46.19 -18.81 59.77
CA PHE A 87 46.15 -20.23 60.15
C PHE A 87 46.95 -20.54 61.42
N ASP A 88 48.16 -20.00 61.56
CA ASP A 88 48.97 -20.17 62.77
C ASP A 88 48.26 -19.55 64.00
N ILE A 89 47.58 -18.42 63.81
CA ILE A 89 46.72 -17.79 64.84
C ILE A 89 45.55 -18.70 65.19
N ILE A 90 44.84 -19.25 64.21
CA ILE A 90 43.73 -20.20 64.43
C ILE A 90 44.23 -21.44 65.18
N GLN A 91 45.38 -22.00 64.82
CA GLN A 91 45.92 -23.18 65.48
C GLN A 91 46.33 -22.89 66.94
N ASN A 92 46.91 -21.72 67.20
CA ASN A 92 47.23 -21.28 68.56
C ASN A 92 45.98 -20.99 69.39
N ASN A 93 44.95 -20.37 68.80
CA ASN A 93 43.67 -20.13 69.47
C ASN A 93 42.95 -21.45 69.79
N LEU A 94 42.98 -22.44 68.89
CA LEU A 94 42.43 -23.78 69.16
C LEU A 94 43.20 -24.52 70.28
N LYS A 95 44.53 -24.38 70.34
CA LYS A 95 45.32 -24.90 71.46
C LYS A 95 44.94 -24.22 72.79
N ASN A 96 44.80 -22.89 72.78
CA ASN A 96 44.38 -22.12 73.94
C ASN A 96 42.95 -22.46 74.39
N CYS A 97 42.01 -22.62 73.47
CA CYS A 97 40.67 -23.12 73.77
C CYS A 97 40.71 -24.53 74.39
N THR A 98 41.64 -25.39 73.96
CA THR A 98 41.80 -26.74 74.53
C THR A 98 42.26 -26.68 75.99
N SER A 99 43.27 -25.85 76.30
CA SER A 99 43.73 -25.68 77.68
C SER A 99 42.67 -25.03 78.56
N LEU A 100 42.01 -23.97 78.08
CA LEU A 100 40.93 -23.32 78.81
C LEU A 100 39.74 -24.24 79.04
N LEU A 101 39.43 -25.13 78.09
CA LEU A 101 38.38 -26.15 78.25
C LEU A 101 38.76 -27.18 79.31
N GLN A 102 40.03 -27.61 79.35
CA GLN A 102 40.52 -28.48 80.41
C GLN A 102 40.38 -27.80 81.79
N ASP A 103 40.83 -26.55 81.92
CA ASP A 103 40.69 -25.76 83.16
C ASP A 103 39.21 -25.57 83.56
N ALA A 104 38.32 -25.37 82.59
CA ALA A 104 36.88 -25.22 82.83
C ALA A 104 36.21 -26.52 83.31
N VAL A 105 36.67 -27.68 82.81
CA VAL A 105 36.22 -29.01 83.28
C VAL A 105 36.73 -29.27 84.69
N GLU A 106 37.99 -28.96 84.99
CA GLU A 106 38.56 -29.07 86.34
C GLU A 106 37.83 -28.15 87.35
N ALA A 107 37.48 -26.92 86.94
CA ALA A 107 36.66 -26.00 87.75
C ALA A 107 35.22 -26.50 87.96
N PHE A 108 34.65 -27.20 86.98
CA PHE A 108 33.33 -27.85 87.10
C PHE A 108 33.36 -29.03 88.07
N ASP A 109 34.41 -29.84 88.04
CA ASP A 109 34.58 -31.01 88.91
C ASP A 109 34.86 -30.61 90.37
N THR A 110 35.63 -29.53 90.60
CA THR A 110 35.86 -28.92 91.92
C THR A 110 34.68 -28.09 92.45
N ASN A 111 33.54 -28.06 91.72
CA ASN A 111 32.29 -27.38 92.09
C ASN A 111 32.37 -25.84 92.16
N ASN A 112 33.41 -25.23 91.58
CA ASN A 112 33.61 -23.79 91.48
C ASN A 112 32.89 -23.22 90.25
N LEU A 113 31.56 -23.14 90.34
CA LEU A 113 30.69 -22.78 89.22
C LEU A 113 30.92 -21.36 88.66
N ARG A 114 31.44 -20.42 89.45
CA ARG A 114 31.72 -19.05 89.01
C ARG A 114 32.95 -18.99 88.10
N VAL A 115 34.04 -19.64 88.50
CA VAL A 115 35.29 -19.71 87.72
C VAL A 115 35.05 -20.48 86.42
N CYS A 116 34.25 -21.55 86.48
CA CYS A 116 33.81 -22.28 85.30
C CYS A 116 33.04 -21.37 84.32
N ASP A 117 32.09 -20.55 84.79
CA ASP A 117 31.33 -19.64 83.92
C ASP A 117 32.20 -18.54 83.30
N GLU A 118 33.11 -17.94 84.07
CA GLU A 118 34.08 -16.95 83.58
C GLU A 118 34.97 -17.55 82.48
N LYS A 119 35.47 -18.78 82.67
CA LYS A 119 36.27 -19.50 81.66
C LYS A 119 35.46 -19.91 80.44
N LEU A 120 34.19 -20.30 80.59
CA LEU A 120 33.33 -20.62 79.45
C LEU A 120 33.01 -19.38 78.60
N VAL A 121 32.84 -18.21 79.22
CA VAL A 121 32.68 -16.93 78.49
C VAL A 121 33.96 -16.55 77.75
N GLU A 122 35.13 -16.75 78.37
CA GLU A 122 36.43 -16.54 77.74
C GLU A 122 36.63 -17.46 76.53
N ILE A 123 36.31 -18.76 76.66
CA ILE A 123 36.35 -19.73 75.56
C ILE A 123 35.40 -19.33 74.44
N GLU A 124 34.16 -18.94 74.74
CA GLU A 124 33.19 -18.53 73.72
C GLU A 124 33.66 -17.30 72.93
N LYS A 125 34.31 -16.33 73.58
CA LYS A 125 34.88 -15.16 72.92
C LYS A 125 36.02 -15.55 71.96
N VAL A 126 36.98 -16.34 72.43
CA VAL A 126 38.11 -16.82 71.60
C VAL A 126 37.60 -17.69 70.45
N MET A 127 36.54 -18.48 70.68
CA MET A 127 35.93 -19.31 69.63
C MET A 127 35.22 -18.49 68.57
N GLU A 128 34.50 -17.42 68.92
CA GLU A 128 33.87 -16.53 67.92
C GLU A 128 34.93 -15.78 67.09
N GLU A 129 36.00 -15.29 67.73
CA GLU A 129 37.15 -14.69 67.02
C GLU A 129 37.79 -15.70 66.05
N THR A 130 38.01 -16.93 66.51
CA THR A 130 38.58 -18.01 65.70
C THR A 130 37.65 -18.41 64.56
N ARG A 131 36.33 -18.40 64.78
CA ARG A 131 35.33 -18.71 63.76
C ARG A 131 35.28 -17.64 62.67
N ALA A 132 35.31 -16.36 63.03
CA ALA A 132 35.34 -15.27 62.07
C ALA A 132 36.59 -15.33 61.17
N LEU A 133 37.76 -15.59 61.76
CA LEU A 133 39.01 -15.80 61.02
C LEU A 133 38.94 -17.03 60.12
N THR A 134 38.37 -18.12 60.61
CA THR A 134 38.15 -19.36 59.85
C THR A 134 37.27 -19.14 58.62
N THR A 135 36.15 -18.44 58.76
CA THR A 135 35.26 -18.14 57.64
C THR A 135 35.95 -17.24 56.62
N LYS A 136 36.63 -16.18 57.07
CA LYS A 136 37.39 -15.29 56.19
C LYS A 136 38.48 -16.04 55.41
N LEU A 137 39.21 -16.94 56.07
CA LEU A 137 40.24 -17.76 55.44
C LEU A 137 39.65 -18.71 54.40
N SER A 138 38.51 -19.36 54.72
CA SER A 138 37.80 -20.23 53.80
C SER A 138 37.28 -19.46 52.58
N ASP A 139 36.69 -18.29 52.77
CA ASP A 139 36.16 -17.45 51.68
C ASP A 139 37.26 -17.00 50.71
N VAL A 140 38.40 -16.52 51.24
CA VAL A 140 39.54 -16.11 50.42
C VAL A 140 40.12 -17.29 49.64
N THR A 141 40.31 -18.44 50.32
CA THR A 141 40.90 -19.62 49.68
C THR A 141 39.97 -20.20 48.61
N ASN A 142 38.66 -20.25 48.89
CA ASN A 142 37.65 -20.69 47.93
C ASN A 142 37.53 -19.72 46.75
N ALA A 143 37.64 -18.41 46.95
CA ALA A 143 37.59 -17.44 45.85
C ALA A 143 38.72 -17.68 44.83
N VAL A 144 39.95 -17.86 45.30
CA VAL A 144 41.13 -18.13 44.44
C VAL A 144 41.00 -19.50 43.74
N LEU A 145 40.62 -20.55 44.47
CA LEU A 145 40.45 -21.88 43.90
C LEU A 145 39.30 -21.93 42.87
N ASN A 146 38.19 -21.24 43.14
CA ASN A 146 37.05 -21.15 42.22
C ASN A 146 37.40 -20.37 40.95
N GLN A 147 38.22 -19.32 41.03
CA GLN A 147 38.67 -18.62 39.82
C GLN A 147 39.43 -19.57 38.89
N SER A 148 40.33 -20.39 39.43
CA SER A 148 41.08 -21.38 38.64
C SER A 148 40.20 -22.45 37.99
N SER A 149 39.18 -22.95 38.71
CA SER A 149 38.27 -23.99 38.21
C SER A 149 37.32 -23.45 37.14
N MET A 150 36.83 -22.21 37.32
CA MET A 150 35.97 -21.53 36.36
C MET A 150 36.71 -21.25 35.04
N GLN A 151 37.96 -20.78 35.08
CA GLN A 151 38.73 -20.55 33.86
C GLN A 151 39.03 -21.86 33.10
N ARG A 152 39.32 -22.96 33.82
CA ARG A 152 39.50 -24.29 33.21
C ARG A 152 38.22 -24.83 32.58
N ARG A 153 37.07 -24.58 33.19
CA ARG A 153 35.78 -24.96 32.61
C ARG A 153 35.50 -24.18 31.33
N ARG A 154 35.65 -22.85 31.37
CA ARG A 154 35.40 -21.97 30.23
C ARG A 154 36.29 -22.32 29.03
N ILE A 155 37.58 -22.56 29.24
CA ILE A 155 38.47 -22.92 28.13
C ILE A 155 38.12 -24.28 27.51
N ASN A 156 37.66 -25.25 28.30
CA ASN A 156 37.23 -26.55 27.77
C ASN A 156 35.97 -26.40 26.92
N GLU A 157 34.99 -25.61 27.36
CA GLU A 157 33.80 -25.27 26.57
C GLU A 157 34.20 -24.59 25.24
N LEU A 158 35.17 -23.67 25.27
CA LEU A 158 35.71 -23.03 24.06
C LEU A 158 36.47 -24.02 23.16
N LYS A 159 37.23 -24.96 23.73
CA LYS A 159 37.92 -26.02 22.96
C LYS A 159 36.93 -26.96 22.28
N ASP A 160 35.83 -27.30 22.94
CA ASP A 160 34.81 -28.17 22.37
C ASP A 160 34.07 -27.46 21.23
N LYS A 161 33.68 -26.18 21.39
CA LYS A 161 33.16 -25.36 20.29
C LYS A 161 34.13 -25.28 19.11
N TYR A 162 35.41 -25.03 19.38
CA TYR A 162 36.43 -24.97 18.33
C TYR A 162 36.58 -26.32 17.59
N ARG A 163 36.50 -27.45 18.30
CA ARG A 163 36.52 -28.78 17.69
C ARG A 163 35.31 -29.03 16.81
N GLU A 164 34.12 -28.64 17.25
CA GLU A 164 32.89 -28.75 16.45
C GLU A 164 33.02 -27.96 15.14
N ILE A 165 33.48 -26.71 15.19
CA ILE A 165 33.69 -25.89 14.00
C ILE A 165 34.74 -26.54 13.07
N LYS A 166 35.84 -27.07 13.64
CA LYS A 166 36.87 -27.76 12.86
C LYS A 166 36.34 -29.02 12.17
N LEU A 167 35.47 -29.77 12.83
CA LEU A 167 34.79 -30.93 12.23
C LEU A 167 33.87 -30.49 11.09
N MET A 168 33.03 -29.46 11.29
CA MET A 168 32.15 -28.94 10.24
C MET A 168 32.90 -28.50 8.98
N ILE A 169 34.07 -27.86 9.15
CA ILE A 169 34.93 -27.44 8.05
C ILE A 169 35.54 -28.67 7.34
N ASN A 170 35.99 -29.66 8.10
CA ASN A 170 36.63 -30.86 7.57
C ASN A 170 35.65 -31.84 6.91
N ASP A 171 34.38 -31.85 7.32
CA ASP A 171 33.32 -32.67 6.73
C ASP A 171 32.91 -32.15 5.34
N ASN A 172 33.12 -30.85 5.06
CA ASN A 172 32.77 -30.21 3.80
C ASN A 172 33.99 -29.57 3.09
N PRO A 173 35.06 -30.32 2.79
CA PRO A 173 36.33 -29.76 2.31
C PRO A 173 36.19 -29.04 0.96
N ASN A 174 35.27 -29.51 0.10
CA ASN A 174 35.00 -28.92 -1.21
C ASN A 174 34.48 -27.48 -1.11
N ASN A 175 33.76 -27.14 -0.04
CA ASN A 175 33.18 -25.80 0.15
C ASN A 175 34.24 -24.77 0.60
N TYR A 176 35.33 -25.23 1.21
CA TYR A 176 36.39 -24.38 1.75
C TYR A 176 37.69 -24.43 0.94
N THR A 177 37.76 -25.26 -0.10
CA THR A 177 38.99 -25.48 -0.89
C THR A 177 39.64 -24.19 -1.37
N PHE A 178 38.83 -23.17 -1.70
CA PHE A 178 39.30 -21.90 -2.24
C PHE A 178 39.93 -20.95 -1.21
N SER A 179 39.56 -21.08 0.07
CA SER A 179 40.10 -20.27 1.18
C SER A 179 40.72 -21.14 2.27
N TRP A 180 41.08 -22.38 1.93
CA TRP A 180 41.59 -23.36 2.89
C TRP A 180 42.85 -22.86 3.61
N GLU A 181 43.72 -22.16 2.90
CA GLU A 181 44.96 -21.59 3.44
C GLU A 181 44.68 -20.53 4.52
N ALA A 182 43.78 -19.59 4.25
CA ALA A 182 43.39 -18.56 5.22
C ALA A 182 42.62 -19.15 6.41
N VAL A 183 41.71 -20.11 6.16
CA VAL A 183 40.99 -20.84 7.23
C VAL A 183 41.97 -21.62 8.11
N ALA A 184 42.99 -22.24 7.52
CA ALA A 184 44.05 -22.94 8.25
C ALA A 184 44.93 -21.98 9.05
N GLU A 185 45.25 -20.80 8.52
CA GLU A 185 46.00 -19.77 9.24
C GLU A 185 45.23 -19.26 10.47
N ILE A 186 43.94 -18.97 10.33
CA ILE A 186 43.07 -18.57 11.44
C ILE A 186 42.96 -19.70 12.48
N SER A 187 42.80 -20.95 12.03
CA SER A 187 42.79 -22.14 12.89
C SER A 187 44.10 -22.30 13.67
N ASN A 188 45.24 -22.07 13.02
CA ASN A 188 46.56 -22.10 13.67
C ASN A 188 46.70 -20.96 14.68
N ALA A 189 46.26 -19.74 14.36
CA ALA A 189 46.28 -18.61 15.29
C ALA A 189 45.46 -18.88 16.55
N ILE A 190 44.25 -19.44 16.41
CA ILE A 190 43.42 -19.86 17.56
C ILE A 190 44.13 -20.95 18.37
N SER A 191 44.76 -21.92 17.71
CA SER A 191 45.53 -22.97 18.38
C SER A 191 46.73 -22.42 19.18
N HIS A 192 47.41 -21.39 18.66
CA HIS A 192 48.47 -20.70 19.39
C HIS A 192 47.93 -19.98 20.63
N LYS A 193 46.80 -19.26 20.52
CA LYS A 193 46.15 -18.63 21.69
C LYS A 193 45.76 -19.64 22.77
N PHE A 194 45.32 -20.84 22.39
CA PHE A 194 45.07 -21.91 23.37
C PHE A 194 46.35 -22.38 24.06
N SER A 195 47.48 -22.47 23.35
CA SER A 195 48.78 -22.80 23.95
C SER A 195 49.25 -21.71 24.91
N ASP A 196 49.08 -20.44 24.55
CA ASP A 196 49.43 -19.30 25.40
C ASP A 196 48.57 -19.29 26.67
N PHE A 197 47.28 -19.62 26.56
CA PHE A 197 46.40 -19.76 27.71
C PHE A 197 46.86 -20.87 28.67
N GLU A 198 47.26 -22.04 28.16
CA GLU A 198 47.80 -23.12 29.01
C GLU A 198 49.10 -22.68 29.71
N ALA A 199 49.96 -21.91 29.04
CA ALA A 199 51.17 -21.36 29.64
C ALA A 199 50.86 -20.35 30.76
N ILE A 200 49.91 -19.44 30.55
CA ILE A 200 49.47 -18.45 31.55
C ILE A 200 48.78 -19.15 32.74
N MET A 201 47.98 -20.17 32.49
CA MET A 201 47.36 -21.01 33.53
C MET A 201 48.41 -21.81 34.31
N GLY A 202 49.44 -22.33 33.65
CA GLY A 202 50.59 -22.98 34.29
C GLY A 202 51.38 -22.00 35.17
N ALA A 203 51.51 -20.74 34.73
CA ALA A 203 52.09 -19.64 35.50
C ALA A 203 51.16 -19.08 36.61
N SER A 204 49.98 -19.67 36.81
CA SER A 204 49.01 -19.28 37.85
C SER A 204 48.56 -17.80 37.79
N LYS A 205 48.58 -17.19 36.60
CA LYS A 205 48.15 -15.81 36.36
C LYS A 205 46.69 -15.75 35.91
N TYR A 206 45.76 -15.90 36.86
CA TYR A 206 44.35 -16.10 36.54
C TYR A 206 43.63 -14.88 35.95
N ASP A 207 44.11 -13.66 36.21
CA ASP A 207 43.52 -12.44 35.66
C ASP A 207 43.87 -12.26 34.18
N GLU A 208 45.14 -12.47 33.80
CA GLU A 208 45.58 -12.49 32.40
C GLU A 208 44.92 -13.65 31.62
N ALA A 209 44.69 -14.79 32.28
CA ALA A 209 43.97 -15.90 31.67
C ALA A 209 42.49 -15.55 31.38
N ALA A 210 41.84 -14.79 32.26
CA ALA A 210 40.46 -14.36 32.07
C ALA A 210 40.30 -13.46 30.83
N THR A 211 41.21 -12.49 30.66
CA THR A 211 41.22 -11.60 29.47
C THR A 211 41.49 -12.40 28.19
N LEU A 212 42.47 -13.31 28.22
CA LEU A 212 42.79 -14.13 27.05
C LEU A 212 41.65 -15.10 26.70
N SER A 213 40.93 -15.63 27.70
CA SER A 213 39.74 -16.46 27.45
C SER A 213 38.63 -15.70 26.74
N GLU A 214 38.48 -14.40 26.98
CA GLU A 214 37.50 -13.56 26.31
C GLU A 214 37.92 -13.28 24.86
N GLU A 215 39.19 -12.97 24.62
CA GLU A 215 39.74 -12.83 23.26
C GLU A 215 39.63 -14.11 22.44
N ILE A 216 39.87 -15.28 23.05
CA ILE A 216 39.68 -16.58 22.41
C ILE A 216 38.20 -16.79 22.07
N SER A 217 37.28 -16.42 22.95
CA SER A 217 35.83 -16.51 22.69
C SER A 217 35.45 -15.68 21.45
N LEU A 218 35.87 -14.42 21.40
CA LEU A 218 35.60 -13.54 20.25
C LEU A 218 36.21 -14.11 18.96
N SER A 219 37.43 -14.65 19.03
CA SER A 219 38.10 -15.25 17.87
C SER A 219 37.35 -16.50 17.37
N ILE A 220 36.80 -17.31 18.27
CA ILE A 220 35.98 -18.48 17.94
C ILE A 220 34.63 -18.07 17.36
N ASP A 221 33.99 -17.05 17.90
CA ASP A 221 32.71 -16.55 17.40
C ASP A 221 32.86 -15.99 15.98
N ILE A 222 33.93 -15.22 15.71
CA ILE A 222 34.30 -14.77 14.36
C ILE A 222 34.58 -15.97 13.46
N PHE A 223 35.37 -16.94 13.92
CA PHE A 223 35.68 -18.14 13.13
C PHE A 223 34.43 -18.97 12.80
N ASN A 224 33.47 -19.03 13.70
CA ASN A 224 32.18 -19.69 13.47
C ASN A 224 31.34 -18.94 12.41
N ASP A 225 31.26 -17.62 12.51
CA ASP A 225 30.55 -16.80 11.52
C ASP A 225 31.21 -16.91 10.12
N LEU A 226 32.55 -16.91 10.08
CA LEU A 226 33.32 -17.17 8.87
C LEU A 226 32.99 -18.56 8.30
N ALA A 227 32.98 -19.60 9.13
CA ALA A 227 32.69 -20.97 8.69
C ALA A 227 31.27 -21.11 8.09
N LEU A 228 30.28 -20.40 8.63
CA LEU A 228 28.90 -20.47 8.14
C LEU A 228 28.70 -19.67 6.84
N LYS A 229 29.25 -18.45 6.74
CA LYS A 229 29.02 -17.55 5.60
C LYS A 229 29.90 -17.85 4.38
N LEU A 230 31.12 -18.33 4.60
CA LEU A 230 32.09 -18.52 3.53
C LEU A 230 31.61 -19.50 2.42
N PRO A 231 30.97 -20.65 2.73
CA PRO A 231 30.40 -21.54 1.71
C PRO A 231 29.33 -20.87 0.85
N GLU A 232 28.47 -20.07 1.47
CA GLU A 232 27.39 -19.35 0.79
C GLU A 232 27.95 -18.30 -0.18
N LEU A 233 28.92 -17.50 0.28
CA LEU A 233 29.59 -16.50 -0.54
C LEU A 233 30.38 -17.11 -1.70
N ILE A 234 31.05 -18.25 -1.48
CA ILE A 234 31.76 -18.97 -2.56
C ILE A 234 30.78 -19.47 -3.61
N ASN A 235 29.64 -20.03 -3.19
CA ASN A 235 28.62 -20.51 -4.12
C ASN A 235 28.01 -19.35 -4.93
N LEU A 236 27.71 -18.24 -4.26
CA LEU A 236 27.22 -17.03 -4.90
C LEU A 236 28.21 -16.49 -5.95
N ALA A 237 29.48 -16.36 -5.59
CA ALA A 237 30.50 -15.82 -6.48
C ALA A 237 30.87 -16.77 -7.65
N ARG A 238 30.93 -18.09 -7.44
CA ARG A 238 31.40 -19.03 -8.49
C ARG A 238 30.30 -19.60 -9.37
N VAL A 239 29.09 -19.76 -8.85
CA VAL A 239 28.02 -20.44 -9.57
C VAL A 239 26.93 -19.45 -9.94
N ILE A 240 26.38 -18.75 -8.94
CA ILE A 240 25.17 -17.95 -9.14
C ILE A 240 25.46 -16.71 -9.99
N VAL A 241 26.47 -15.91 -9.65
CA VAL A 241 26.79 -14.68 -10.39
C VAL A 241 27.19 -14.98 -11.84
N PRO A 242 28.11 -15.93 -12.14
CA PRO A 242 28.45 -16.27 -13.53
C PRO A 242 27.27 -16.83 -14.33
N ASN A 243 26.41 -17.66 -13.73
CA ASN A 243 25.21 -18.17 -14.40
C ASN A 243 24.25 -17.02 -14.75
N LYS A 244 24.03 -16.08 -13.82
CA LYS A 244 23.20 -14.89 -14.08
C LYS A 244 23.79 -14.01 -15.19
N ILE A 245 25.11 -13.87 -15.27
CA ILE A 245 25.79 -13.17 -16.37
C ILE A 245 25.56 -13.91 -17.70
N GLY A 246 25.63 -15.24 -17.70
CA GLY A 246 25.34 -16.07 -18.89
C GLY A 246 23.90 -15.93 -19.37
N GLU A 247 22.93 -15.94 -18.45
CA GLU A 247 21.51 -15.69 -18.74
C GLU A 247 21.29 -14.28 -19.29
N LEU A 248 21.93 -13.26 -18.67
CA LEU A 248 21.88 -11.87 -19.12
C LEU A 248 22.42 -11.74 -20.56
N ASN A 249 23.56 -12.35 -20.85
CA ASN A 249 24.16 -12.32 -22.18
C ASN A 249 23.28 -13.03 -23.23
N SER A 250 22.68 -14.17 -22.85
CA SER A 250 21.72 -14.87 -23.71
C SER A 250 20.49 -14.00 -24.01
N SER A 251 19.93 -13.34 -22.99
CA SER A 251 18.80 -12.41 -23.15
C SER A 251 19.16 -11.21 -24.02
N TYR A 252 20.36 -10.66 -23.85
CA TYR A 252 20.91 -9.58 -24.67
C TYR A 252 21.02 -10.00 -26.14
N LEU A 253 21.62 -11.15 -26.43
CA LEU A 253 21.77 -11.66 -27.81
C LEU A 253 20.42 -11.93 -28.47
N VAL A 254 19.47 -12.52 -27.76
CA VAL A 254 18.11 -12.75 -28.28
C VAL A 254 17.41 -11.44 -28.60
N THR A 255 17.53 -10.44 -27.74
CA THR A 255 16.87 -9.14 -27.92
C THR A 255 17.55 -8.31 -29.02
N LYS A 256 18.88 -8.42 -29.16
CA LYS A 256 19.64 -7.86 -30.28
C LYS A 256 19.28 -8.53 -31.61
N ALA A 257 19.10 -9.85 -31.63
CA ALA A 257 18.65 -10.59 -32.80
C ALA A 257 17.21 -10.24 -33.22
N GLN A 258 16.36 -9.82 -32.28
CA GLN A 258 15.03 -9.28 -32.56
C GLN A 258 15.07 -7.87 -33.17
N GLY A 259 16.22 -7.21 -33.21
CA GLY A 259 16.40 -5.89 -33.82
C GLY A 259 16.21 -4.71 -32.86
N ALA A 260 16.11 -4.94 -31.55
CA ALA A 260 16.01 -3.85 -30.58
C ALA A 260 17.37 -3.16 -30.38
N TYR A 261 17.36 -1.82 -30.31
CA TYR A 261 18.57 -1.02 -30.11
C TYR A 261 19.02 -1.02 -28.64
N LEU A 262 20.02 -1.85 -28.33
CA LEU A 262 20.55 -2.03 -26.98
C LEU A 262 21.93 -1.37 -26.77
N ASP A 263 22.50 -0.72 -27.77
CA ASP A 263 23.87 -0.19 -27.68
C ASP A 263 23.99 0.94 -26.64
N HIS A 264 22.90 1.67 -26.35
CA HIS A 264 22.85 2.67 -25.29
C HIS A 264 23.08 2.10 -23.88
N LEU A 265 22.81 0.81 -23.70
CA LEU A 265 22.95 0.13 -22.40
C LEU A 265 24.40 -0.30 -22.13
N SER A 266 25.29 -0.25 -23.14
CA SER A 266 26.72 -0.60 -23.05
C SER A 266 26.97 -1.89 -22.25
N VAL A 267 26.14 -2.92 -22.48
CA VAL A 267 26.07 -4.15 -21.69
C VAL A 267 27.44 -4.83 -21.56
N ASP A 268 28.23 -4.82 -22.63
CA ASP A 268 29.57 -5.40 -22.65
C ASP A 268 30.51 -4.73 -21.62
N SER A 269 30.54 -3.40 -21.58
CA SER A 269 31.38 -2.66 -20.63
C SER A 269 30.98 -2.88 -19.17
N VAL A 270 29.67 -3.06 -18.91
CA VAL A 270 29.17 -3.30 -17.56
C VAL A 270 29.44 -4.75 -17.15
N ILE A 271 29.31 -5.71 -18.07
CA ILE A 271 29.71 -7.11 -17.83
C ILE A 271 31.20 -7.20 -17.55
N ASP A 272 32.05 -6.47 -18.27
CA ASP A 272 33.50 -6.41 -18.01
C ASP A 272 33.78 -5.84 -16.62
N THR A 273 33.13 -4.74 -16.25
CA THR A 273 33.23 -4.16 -14.90
C THR A 273 32.79 -5.16 -13.82
N ILE A 274 31.70 -5.91 -14.07
CA ILE A 274 31.21 -6.94 -13.15
C ILE A 274 32.23 -8.08 -13.03
N ASN A 275 32.82 -8.54 -14.14
CA ASN A 275 33.84 -9.58 -14.12
C ASN A 275 35.12 -9.13 -13.38
N GLU A 276 35.54 -7.89 -13.54
CA GLU A 276 36.64 -7.31 -12.76
C GLU A 276 36.31 -7.27 -11.27
N THR A 277 35.12 -6.81 -10.90
CA THR A 277 34.69 -6.81 -9.49
C THR A 277 34.55 -8.21 -8.93
N LEU A 278 34.13 -9.20 -9.74
CA LEU A 278 34.04 -10.59 -9.33
C LEU A 278 35.43 -11.19 -9.08
N ASN A 279 36.42 -10.85 -9.90
CA ASN A 279 37.81 -11.26 -9.70
C ASN A 279 38.39 -10.65 -8.40
N ASP A 280 38.09 -9.39 -8.10
CA ASP A 280 38.48 -8.76 -6.83
C ASP A 280 37.77 -9.41 -5.63
N VAL A 281 36.47 -9.70 -5.75
CA VAL A 281 35.71 -10.44 -4.74
C VAL A 281 36.32 -11.82 -4.50
N LEU A 282 36.67 -12.55 -5.55
CA LEU A 282 37.36 -13.84 -5.42
C LEU A 282 38.73 -13.71 -4.75
N ALA A 283 39.49 -12.65 -5.05
CA ALA A 283 40.76 -12.40 -4.35
C ALA A 283 40.55 -12.10 -2.85
N LYS A 284 39.51 -11.35 -2.48
CA LYS A 284 39.16 -11.05 -1.09
C LYS A 284 38.59 -12.25 -0.34
N ILE A 285 37.83 -13.12 -1.01
CA ILE A 285 37.36 -14.39 -0.45
C ILE A 285 38.55 -15.30 -0.08
N LYS A 286 39.63 -15.31 -0.89
CA LYS A 286 40.86 -16.05 -0.53
C LYS A 286 41.49 -15.58 0.78
N ILE A 287 41.35 -14.28 1.10
CA ILE A 287 41.91 -13.65 2.31
C ILE A 287 40.90 -13.68 3.49
N CYS A 288 39.69 -14.21 3.30
CA CYS A 288 38.61 -14.27 4.29
C CYS A 288 38.08 -12.90 4.79
N ASP A 289 38.07 -11.88 3.93
CA ASP A 289 37.43 -10.57 4.21
C ASP A 289 35.93 -10.62 3.86
N ILE A 290 35.09 -11.05 4.81
CA ILE A 290 33.65 -11.29 4.57
C ILE A 290 32.83 -10.01 4.41
N GLU A 291 33.12 -8.97 5.21
CA GLU A 291 32.29 -7.75 5.25
C GLU A 291 32.41 -6.93 3.96
N SER A 292 33.61 -6.85 3.38
CA SER A 292 33.78 -6.21 2.07
C SER A 292 33.19 -7.05 0.93
N VAL A 293 33.14 -8.37 1.06
CA VAL A 293 32.70 -9.28 -0.01
C VAL A 293 31.19 -9.25 -0.16
N ASP A 294 30.45 -9.29 0.95
CA ASP A 294 28.99 -9.33 0.93
C ASP A 294 28.37 -8.08 0.28
N ASN A 295 28.87 -6.90 0.65
CA ASN A 295 28.46 -5.63 0.05
C ASN A 295 28.75 -5.57 -1.46
N LYS A 296 29.97 -5.96 -1.88
CA LYS A 296 30.36 -5.96 -3.30
C LYS A 296 29.56 -6.97 -4.11
N LEU A 297 29.23 -8.12 -3.54
CA LEU A 297 28.45 -9.15 -4.21
C LEU A 297 26.98 -8.73 -4.36
N THR A 298 26.41 -8.09 -3.34
CA THR A 298 25.08 -7.46 -3.39
C THR A 298 25.03 -6.35 -4.45
N ASP A 299 26.07 -5.51 -4.54
CA ASP A 299 26.20 -4.49 -5.57
C ASP A 299 26.28 -5.10 -6.99
N CYS A 300 26.97 -6.24 -7.15
CA CYS A 300 27.00 -6.96 -8.43
C CYS A 300 25.61 -7.48 -8.78
N GLU A 301 24.91 -8.09 -7.83
CA GLU A 301 23.57 -8.63 -8.05
C GLU A 301 22.55 -7.54 -8.41
N THR A 302 22.57 -6.42 -7.71
CA THR A 302 21.69 -5.28 -8.03
C THR A 302 21.97 -4.71 -9.41
N LYS A 303 23.24 -4.56 -9.81
CA LYS A 303 23.62 -4.14 -11.17
C LYS A 303 23.12 -5.11 -12.24
N ILE A 304 23.31 -6.42 -12.03
CA ILE A 304 22.83 -7.47 -12.95
C ILE A 304 21.31 -7.41 -13.07
N ASN A 305 20.58 -7.33 -11.95
CA ASN A 305 19.12 -7.28 -11.94
C ASN A 305 18.58 -6.01 -12.64
N ASN A 306 19.25 -4.87 -12.45
CA ASN A 306 18.89 -3.62 -13.12
C ASN A 306 19.08 -3.71 -14.64
N LEU A 307 20.20 -4.28 -15.09
CA LEU A 307 20.43 -4.52 -16.52
C LEU A 307 19.39 -5.47 -17.11
N TYR A 308 19.11 -6.57 -16.40
CA TYR A 308 18.09 -7.53 -16.82
C TYR A 308 16.71 -6.87 -16.95
N SER A 309 16.32 -6.04 -15.98
CA SER A 309 15.07 -5.29 -16.01
C SER A 309 15.01 -4.32 -17.20
N SER A 310 16.10 -3.61 -17.47
CA SER A 310 16.17 -2.69 -18.62
C SER A 310 16.08 -3.41 -19.96
N ILE A 311 16.73 -4.55 -20.12
CA ILE A 311 16.64 -5.38 -21.34
C ILE A 311 15.21 -5.90 -21.53
N GLU A 312 14.56 -6.39 -20.46
CA GLU A 312 13.19 -6.91 -20.57
C GLU A 312 12.19 -5.78 -20.88
N LYS A 313 12.35 -4.59 -20.28
CA LYS A 313 11.55 -3.41 -20.64
C LYS A 313 11.71 -3.05 -22.11
N GLU A 314 12.92 -3.03 -22.62
CA GLU A 314 13.21 -2.70 -24.02
C GLU A 314 12.61 -3.75 -24.98
N LYS A 315 12.70 -5.03 -24.63
CA LYS A 315 12.07 -6.13 -25.38
C LYS A 315 10.54 -6.03 -25.41
N ILE A 316 9.91 -5.69 -24.28
CA ILE A 316 8.45 -5.47 -24.21
C ILE A 316 8.08 -4.25 -25.06
N ALA A 317 8.81 -3.14 -24.91
CA ALA A 317 8.58 -1.92 -25.67
C ALA A 317 8.74 -2.16 -27.18
N HIS A 318 9.73 -2.96 -27.61
CA HIS A 318 9.94 -3.32 -29.00
C HIS A 318 8.76 -4.11 -29.59
N ARG A 319 8.23 -5.08 -28.83
CA ARG A 319 7.02 -5.83 -29.25
C ARG A 319 5.80 -4.93 -29.38
N GLN A 320 5.60 -4.02 -28.43
CA GLN A 320 4.51 -3.06 -28.47
C GLN A 320 4.66 -2.12 -29.65
N LEU A 321 5.87 -1.63 -29.90
CA LEU A 321 6.19 -0.71 -30.98
C LEU A 321 5.89 -1.33 -32.36
N ILE A 322 6.20 -2.61 -32.60
CA ILE A 322 5.83 -3.29 -33.85
C ILE A 322 4.30 -3.28 -34.05
N ASN A 323 3.54 -3.55 -32.99
CA ASN A 323 2.08 -3.51 -33.07
C ASN A 323 1.57 -2.09 -33.32
N THR A 324 2.11 -1.09 -32.63
CA THR A 324 1.74 0.33 -32.78
C THR A 324 2.08 0.85 -34.18
N ILE A 325 3.21 0.46 -34.77
CA ILE A 325 3.57 0.81 -36.15
C ILE A 325 2.54 0.26 -37.14
N ASN A 326 2.15 -1.01 -36.98
CA ASN A 326 1.12 -1.62 -37.83
C ASN A 326 -0.25 -0.94 -37.66
N GLU A 327 -0.63 -0.60 -36.42
CA GLU A 327 -1.85 0.15 -36.14
C GLU A 327 -1.79 1.55 -36.80
N CYS A 328 -0.73 2.32 -36.57
CA CYS A 328 -0.50 3.62 -37.22
C CYS A 328 -0.60 3.53 -38.75
N LYS A 329 0.03 2.52 -39.37
CA LYS A 329 0.00 2.33 -40.82
C LYS A 329 -1.43 2.09 -41.33
N SER A 330 -2.17 1.17 -40.71
CA SER A 330 -3.55 0.86 -41.11
C SER A 330 -4.50 2.06 -40.92
N ILE A 331 -4.33 2.81 -39.84
CA ILE A 331 -5.10 4.02 -39.55
C ILE A 331 -4.74 5.13 -40.56
N LEU A 332 -3.46 5.31 -40.90
CA LEU A 332 -3.03 6.27 -41.93
C LEU A 332 -3.59 5.91 -43.32
N GLU A 333 -3.62 4.64 -43.69
CA GLU A 333 -4.24 4.16 -44.94
C GLU A 333 -5.75 4.45 -44.95
N THR A 334 -6.45 4.13 -43.85
CA THR A 334 -7.89 4.43 -43.70
C THR A 334 -8.16 5.94 -43.77
N THR A 335 -7.31 6.76 -43.13
CA THR A 335 -7.42 8.22 -43.17
C THR A 335 -7.28 8.73 -44.60
N LYS A 336 -6.34 8.16 -45.37
CA LYS A 336 -6.12 8.49 -46.77
C LYS A 336 -7.34 8.19 -47.63
N GLU A 337 -7.92 7.01 -47.48
CA GLU A 337 -9.12 6.60 -48.22
C GLU A 337 -10.30 7.54 -47.94
N ILE A 338 -10.52 7.91 -46.67
CA ILE A 338 -11.56 8.87 -46.30
C ILE A 338 -11.26 10.25 -46.89
N LEU A 339 -10.00 10.69 -46.87
CA LEU A 339 -9.59 12.00 -47.36
C LEU A 339 -9.69 12.10 -48.90
N ASP A 340 -9.35 11.03 -49.62
CA ASP A 340 -9.52 10.93 -51.07
C ASP A 340 -11.02 10.85 -51.43
N ALA A 341 -11.83 10.13 -50.65
CA ALA A 341 -13.28 10.11 -50.81
C ALA A 341 -13.91 11.48 -50.54
N LEU A 342 -13.42 12.22 -49.53
CA LEU A 342 -13.83 13.58 -49.25
C LEU A 342 -13.48 14.51 -50.41
N LYS A 343 -12.23 14.51 -50.89
CA LYS A 343 -11.81 15.33 -52.05
C LYS A 343 -12.65 15.06 -53.30
N ASN A 344 -13.01 13.80 -53.55
CA ASN A 344 -13.88 13.45 -54.69
C ASN A 344 -15.30 13.98 -54.49
N LYS A 345 -15.89 13.83 -53.30
CA LYS A 345 -17.21 14.41 -52.98
C LYS A 345 -17.21 15.93 -52.96
N GLU A 346 -16.08 16.53 -52.60
CA GLU A 346 -15.86 17.98 -52.56
C GLU A 346 -15.93 18.57 -53.96
N LYS A 347 -15.31 17.94 -54.98
CA LYS A 347 -15.45 18.37 -56.37
C LYS A 347 -16.91 18.43 -56.83
N ASP A 348 -17.72 17.46 -56.43
CA ASP A 348 -19.16 17.43 -56.76
C ASP A 348 -19.99 18.43 -55.93
N SER A 349 -19.48 18.92 -54.79
CA SER A 349 -20.23 19.72 -53.81
C SER A 349 -19.81 21.20 -53.75
N ILE A 350 -18.56 21.54 -54.11
CA ILE A 350 -18.07 22.94 -54.19
C ILE A 350 -18.83 23.73 -55.25
N GLU A 351 -19.22 23.10 -56.34
CA GLU A 351 -19.99 23.76 -57.40
C GLU A 351 -21.44 24.08 -56.97
N ARG A 352 -21.94 23.46 -55.90
CA ARG A 352 -23.35 23.54 -55.46
C ARG A 352 -23.61 24.31 -54.17
N TYR A 353 -22.65 24.39 -53.25
CA TYR A 353 -22.84 25.06 -51.95
C TYR A 353 -21.68 26.00 -51.63
N GLU A 354 -22.00 27.22 -51.18
CA GLU A 354 -21.03 28.22 -50.70
C GLU A 354 -20.42 27.78 -49.35
N LEU A 355 -19.56 26.77 -49.41
CA LEU A 355 -19.02 26.04 -48.26
C LEU A 355 -17.56 26.44 -47.99
N THR A 356 -17.29 27.75 -47.90
CA THR A 356 -15.93 28.28 -47.68
C THR A 356 -15.29 27.81 -46.36
N GLU A 357 -16.09 27.57 -45.31
CA GLU A 357 -15.57 27.07 -44.02
C GLU A 357 -15.18 25.58 -44.06
N THR A 358 -15.95 24.74 -44.76
CA THR A 358 -15.66 23.31 -44.88
C THR A 358 -14.49 23.04 -45.83
N VAL A 359 -14.30 23.85 -46.88
CA VAL A 359 -13.10 23.77 -47.74
C VAL A 359 -11.82 24.12 -46.98
N ASP A 360 -11.85 25.15 -46.12
CA ASP A 360 -10.70 25.50 -45.27
C ASP A 360 -10.43 24.40 -44.22
N ASN A 361 -11.49 23.79 -43.66
CA ASN A 361 -11.37 22.66 -42.74
C ASN A 361 -10.81 21.40 -43.42
N ILE A 362 -11.19 21.12 -44.67
CA ILE A 362 -10.61 20.03 -45.48
C ILE A 362 -9.14 20.33 -45.78
N THR A 363 -8.80 21.56 -46.16
CA THR A 363 -7.41 21.96 -46.43
C THR A 363 -6.53 21.84 -45.18
N LYS A 364 -7.06 22.19 -44.01
CA LYS A 364 -6.40 21.96 -42.72
C LYS A 364 -6.23 20.47 -42.42
N ALA A 365 -7.27 19.65 -42.66
CA ALA A 365 -7.21 18.19 -42.47
C ALA A 365 -6.19 17.52 -43.41
N VAL A 366 -6.01 18.03 -44.63
CA VAL A 366 -4.98 17.55 -45.58
C VAL A 366 -3.59 17.88 -45.06
N LYS A 367 -3.37 19.12 -44.59
CA LYS A 367 -2.08 19.52 -44.02
C LYS A 367 -1.72 18.74 -42.77
N THR A 368 -2.69 18.48 -41.88
CA THR A 368 -2.45 17.65 -40.69
C THR A 368 -2.15 16.20 -41.06
N TYR A 369 -2.84 15.65 -42.07
CA TYR A 369 -2.53 14.31 -42.59
C TYR A 369 -1.11 14.24 -43.21
N GLU A 370 -0.72 15.20 -44.03
CA GLU A 370 0.64 15.25 -44.62
C GLU A 370 1.72 15.42 -43.55
N GLY A 371 1.47 16.25 -42.52
CA GLY A 371 2.33 16.36 -41.34
C GLY A 371 2.47 15.04 -40.59
N ASN A 372 1.36 14.36 -40.31
CA ASN A 372 1.37 13.06 -39.63
C ASN A 372 2.06 11.97 -40.46
N LYS A 373 1.91 12.01 -41.79
CA LYS A 373 2.58 11.07 -42.70
C LYS A 373 4.10 11.30 -42.73
N THR A 374 4.55 12.55 -42.86
CA THR A 374 5.99 12.87 -42.85
C THR A 374 6.62 12.53 -41.51
N ALA A 375 5.91 12.78 -40.40
CA ALA A 375 6.34 12.35 -39.07
C ALA A 375 6.41 10.81 -38.96
N PHE A 376 5.39 10.09 -39.45
CA PHE A 376 5.40 8.63 -39.51
C PHE A 376 6.59 8.09 -40.31
N ASP A 377 6.82 8.61 -41.51
CA ASP A 377 7.91 8.18 -42.39
C ASP A 377 9.27 8.44 -41.72
N SER A 378 9.46 9.61 -41.10
CA SER A 378 10.71 9.93 -40.37
C SER A 378 10.96 9.03 -39.15
N LEU A 379 9.90 8.68 -38.41
CA LEU A 379 9.99 7.78 -37.26
C LEU A 379 10.21 6.33 -37.71
N ASN A 380 9.59 5.92 -38.80
CA ASN A 380 9.77 4.61 -39.40
C ASN A 380 11.18 4.45 -39.99
N ASP A 381 11.74 5.49 -40.61
CA ASP A 381 13.13 5.52 -41.04
C ASP A 381 14.10 5.44 -39.85
N SER A 382 13.79 6.16 -38.76
CA SER A 382 14.57 6.10 -37.51
C SER A 382 14.50 4.72 -36.84
N PHE A 383 13.35 4.04 -36.95
CA PHE A 383 13.18 2.66 -36.51
C PHE A 383 14.01 1.70 -37.37
N ASN A 384 13.93 1.79 -38.70
CA ASN A 384 14.70 0.96 -39.62
C ASN A 384 16.22 1.18 -39.49
N ALA A 385 16.63 2.42 -39.16
CA ALA A 385 18.02 2.77 -38.91
C ALA A 385 18.55 2.26 -37.55
N ASN A 386 17.69 1.70 -36.67
CA ASN A 386 18.04 1.18 -35.35
C ASN A 386 18.94 2.13 -34.54
N SER A 387 18.66 3.44 -34.55
CA SER A 387 19.53 4.44 -33.90
C SER A 387 19.01 4.93 -32.55
N ILE A 388 17.75 4.65 -32.21
CA ILE A 388 17.04 5.22 -31.06
C ILE A 388 16.46 4.07 -30.21
N PRO A 389 16.48 4.18 -28.87
CA PRO A 389 15.82 3.22 -27.99
C PRO A 389 14.32 3.05 -28.33
N SER A 390 13.86 1.80 -28.35
CA SER A 390 12.48 1.41 -28.64
C SER A 390 11.51 2.00 -27.62
N THR A 391 11.93 2.17 -26.37
CA THR A 391 11.15 2.84 -25.32
C THR A 391 10.82 4.30 -25.65
N THR A 392 11.78 5.07 -26.16
CA THR A 392 11.55 6.46 -26.60
C THR A 392 10.72 6.51 -27.88
N LEU A 393 11.03 5.62 -28.83
CA LEU A 393 10.26 5.53 -30.07
C LEU A 393 8.80 5.16 -29.81
N LEU A 394 8.52 4.27 -28.85
CA LEU A 394 7.15 3.87 -28.50
C LEU A 394 6.32 5.07 -28.08
N ILE A 395 6.86 5.94 -27.21
CA ILE A 395 6.17 7.16 -26.76
C ILE A 395 5.85 8.05 -27.96
N SER A 396 6.83 8.28 -28.84
CA SER A 396 6.61 9.11 -30.03
C SER A 396 5.58 8.51 -31.01
N PHE A 397 5.54 7.18 -31.15
CA PHE A 397 4.55 6.48 -31.95
C PHE A 397 3.15 6.51 -31.31
N GLU A 398 3.05 6.47 -29.98
CA GLU A 398 1.78 6.60 -29.26
C GLU A 398 1.20 8.02 -29.38
N GLU A 399 2.04 9.05 -29.28
CA GLU A 399 1.64 10.44 -29.52
C GLU A 399 1.15 10.60 -30.97
N LEU A 400 1.92 10.11 -31.94
CA LEU A 400 1.53 10.11 -33.34
C LEU A 400 0.21 9.34 -33.58
N LEU A 401 0.04 8.17 -32.97
CA LEU A 401 -1.20 7.38 -33.07
C LEU A 401 -2.40 8.20 -32.58
N ASN A 402 -2.24 8.93 -31.48
CA ASN A 402 -3.29 9.79 -30.96
C ASN A 402 -3.60 10.95 -31.94
N ASP A 403 -2.57 11.59 -32.48
CA ASP A 403 -2.74 12.66 -33.47
C ASP A 403 -3.43 12.18 -34.76
N ILE A 404 -3.08 10.98 -35.24
CA ILE A 404 -3.75 10.35 -36.38
C ILE A 404 -5.22 10.04 -36.04
N LYS A 405 -5.51 9.52 -34.83
CA LYS A 405 -6.89 9.27 -34.37
C LYS A 405 -7.72 10.55 -34.31
N VAL A 406 -7.14 11.67 -33.89
CA VAL A 406 -7.79 12.98 -33.93
C VAL A 406 -8.06 13.42 -35.37
N ALA A 407 -7.09 13.26 -36.27
CA ALA A 407 -7.25 13.60 -37.68
C ALA A 407 -8.36 12.77 -38.37
N ILE A 408 -8.46 11.47 -38.08
CA ILE A 408 -9.57 10.62 -38.58
C ILE A 408 -10.92 11.16 -38.11
N LYS A 409 -11.05 11.46 -36.81
CA LYS A 409 -12.32 11.97 -36.26
C LYS A 409 -12.72 13.28 -36.92
N GLN A 410 -11.75 14.17 -37.18
CA GLN A 410 -12.01 15.40 -37.92
C GLN A 410 -12.51 15.11 -39.34
N CYS A 411 -11.87 14.20 -40.08
CA CYS A 411 -12.30 13.80 -41.42
C CYS A 411 -13.71 13.17 -41.40
N GLN A 412 -14.01 12.32 -40.41
CA GLN A 412 -15.33 11.71 -40.24
C GLN A 412 -16.41 12.76 -39.95
N ASN A 413 -16.12 13.74 -39.08
CA ASN A 413 -17.05 14.83 -38.80
C ASN A 413 -17.35 15.65 -40.05
N ILE A 414 -16.33 15.99 -40.85
CA ILE A 414 -16.53 16.69 -42.12
C ILE A 414 -17.41 15.86 -43.07
N ASN A 415 -17.19 14.55 -43.15
CA ASN A 415 -18.01 13.67 -43.99
C ASN A 415 -19.48 13.61 -43.51
N ILE A 416 -19.72 13.65 -42.19
CA ILE A 416 -21.07 13.73 -41.62
C ILE A 416 -21.72 15.08 -41.94
N GLU A 417 -20.99 16.19 -41.82
CA GLU A 417 -21.50 17.53 -42.16
C GLU A 417 -21.89 17.64 -43.64
N ILE A 418 -21.07 17.10 -44.55
CA ILE A 418 -21.39 17.05 -45.98
C ILE A 418 -22.63 16.17 -46.22
N ALA A 419 -22.71 15.02 -45.57
CA ALA A 419 -23.86 14.12 -45.70
C ALA A 419 -25.15 14.77 -45.16
N SER A 420 -25.10 15.44 -44.01
CA SER A 420 -26.26 16.12 -43.42
C SER A 420 -26.73 17.28 -44.29
N THR A 421 -25.80 18.02 -44.88
CA THR A 421 -26.08 19.12 -45.83
C THR A 421 -26.88 18.58 -47.02
N LYS A 422 -26.47 17.45 -47.60
CA LYS A 422 -27.18 16.81 -48.71
C LYS A 422 -28.58 16.29 -48.33
N THR A 423 -28.72 15.68 -47.15
CA THR A 423 -30.04 15.23 -46.67
C THR A 423 -30.98 16.41 -46.43
N GLU A 424 -30.45 17.54 -45.97
CA GLU A 424 -31.25 18.73 -45.71
C GLU A 424 -31.74 19.39 -47.00
N GLU A 425 -30.94 19.42 -48.07
CA GLU A 425 -31.40 19.85 -49.40
C GLU A 425 -32.58 18.99 -49.89
N LEU A 426 -32.47 17.66 -49.80
CA LEU A 426 -33.54 16.75 -50.20
C LEU A 426 -34.82 17.01 -49.39
N ARG A 427 -34.69 17.20 -48.08
CA ARG A 427 -35.80 17.53 -47.18
C ARG A 427 -36.46 18.86 -47.55
N ILE A 428 -35.67 19.89 -47.88
CA ILE A 428 -36.18 21.19 -48.33
C ILE A 428 -36.97 21.03 -49.63
N LYS A 429 -36.46 20.26 -50.59
CA LYS A 429 -37.14 20.01 -51.86
C LYS A 429 -38.50 19.32 -51.65
N GLU A 430 -38.55 18.28 -50.83
CA GLU A 430 -39.80 17.59 -50.49
C GLU A 430 -40.82 18.53 -49.82
N LEU A 431 -40.37 19.42 -48.93
CA LEU A 431 -41.24 20.40 -48.29
C LEU A 431 -41.79 21.44 -49.25
N VAL A 432 -40.98 21.91 -50.21
CA VAL A 432 -41.45 22.86 -51.24
C VAL A 432 -42.50 22.22 -52.15
N ASP A 433 -42.32 20.95 -52.51
CA ASP A 433 -43.32 20.19 -53.26
C ASP A 433 -44.63 20.06 -52.45
N GLN A 434 -44.55 19.73 -51.17
CA GLN A 434 -45.72 19.67 -50.27
C GLN A 434 -46.43 21.03 -50.16
N PHE A 435 -45.68 22.12 -50.00
CA PHE A 435 -46.25 23.47 -49.93
C PHE A 435 -46.96 23.88 -51.22
N THR A 436 -46.43 23.47 -52.37
CA THR A 436 -47.06 23.70 -53.68
C THR A 436 -48.39 22.95 -53.79
N VAL A 437 -48.46 21.72 -53.30
CA VAL A 437 -49.71 20.93 -53.24
C VAL A 437 -50.73 21.63 -52.33
N VAL A 438 -50.36 21.99 -51.11
CA VAL A 438 -51.27 22.65 -50.14
C VAL A 438 -51.78 23.98 -50.69
N LEU A 439 -50.93 24.79 -51.32
CA LEU A 439 -51.38 26.06 -51.91
C LEU A 439 -52.38 25.84 -53.06
N ASN A 440 -52.17 24.79 -53.88
CA ASN A 440 -53.11 24.43 -54.93
C ASN A 440 -54.45 23.94 -54.36
N GLU A 441 -54.44 23.17 -53.28
CA GLU A 441 -55.67 22.78 -52.56
C GLU A 441 -56.44 24.00 -52.07
N VAL A 442 -55.75 24.96 -51.42
CA VAL A 442 -56.35 26.22 -50.95
C VAL A 442 -57.02 26.98 -52.10
N LYS A 443 -56.36 27.10 -53.27
CA LYS A 443 -56.93 27.74 -54.46
C LYS A 443 -58.18 27.03 -54.97
N VAL A 444 -58.16 25.69 -54.99
CA VAL A 444 -59.31 24.88 -55.41
C VAL A 444 -60.47 25.03 -54.43
N SER A 445 -60.22 24.99 -53.12
CA SER A 445 -61.24 25.18 -52.08
C SER A 445 -61.95 26.54 -52.23
N ILE A 446 -61.19 27.61 -52.45
CA ILE A 446 -61.77 28.95 -52.69
C ILE A 446 -62.64 28.99 -53.94
N ARG A 447 -62.18 28.36 -55.04
CA ARG A 447 -62.95 28.29 -56.29
C ARG A 447 -64.25 27.49 -56.14
N LEU A 448 -64.20 26.38 -55.40
CA LEU A 448 -65.36 25.53 -55.14
C LEU A 448 -66.41 26.22 -54.26
N SER A 449 -66.00 27.06 -53.31
CA SER A 449 -66.91 27.80 -52.42
C SER A 449 -67.68 28.95 -53.08
N ARG A 450 -67.51 29.21 -54.39
CA ARG A 450 -68.30 30.17 -55.20
C ARG A 450 -68.56 31.52 -54.50
N LEU A 451 -67.56 32.05 -53.81
CA LEU A 451 -67.69 33.29 -53.06
C LEU A 451 -67.94 34.47 -54.01
N PRO A 452 -68.99 35.30 -53.81
CA PRO A 452 -69.32 36.41 -54.72
C PRO A 452 -68.24 37.49 -54.78
N ASN A 453 -67.58 37.74 -53.66
CA ASN A 453 -66.44 38.64 -53.56
C ASN A 453 -65.50 38.14 -52.45
N ILE A 454 -64.25 37.85 -52.80
CA ILE A 454 -63.21 37.48 -51.83
C ILE A 454 -62.59 38.79 -51.37
N SER A 455 -62.46 39.01 -50.06
CA SER A 455 -61.79 40.21 -49.55
C SER A 455 -60.37 40.30 -50.11
N ASP A 456 -59.97 41.48 -50.61
CA ASP A 456 -58.66 41.76 -51.22
C ASP A 456 -57.47 41.27 -50.36
N LYS A 457 -57.64 41.19 -49.03
CA LYS A 457 -56.65 40.66 -48.10
C LYS A 457 -56.27 39.20 -48.38
N TYR A 458 -57.23 38.35 -48.74
CA TYR A 458 -56.94 36.94 -49.03
C TYR A 458 -56.26 36.75 -50.37
N GLN A 459 -56.57 37.60 -51.36
CA GLN A 459 -55.85 37.59 -52.63
C GLN A 459 -54.40 38.02 -52.41
N GLN A 460 -54.17 39.06 -51.60
CA GLN A 460 -52.82 39.47 -51.20
C GLN A 460 -52.07 38.35 -50.46
N ASP A 461 -52.71 37.62 -49.53
CA ASP A 461 -52.08 36.51 -48.81
C ASP A 461 -51.72 35.33 -49.73
N ILE A 462 -52.55 35.04 -50.76
CA ILE A 462 -52.25 34.02 -51.78
C ILE A 462 -51.10 34.47 -52.67
N ASP A 463 -51.11 35.73 -53.13
CA ASP A 463 -50.03 36.31 -53.95
C ASP A 463 -48.70 36.32 -53.19
N LEU A 464 -48.73 36.60 -51.88
CA LEU A 464 -47.55 36.54 -51.01
C LEU A 464 -47.05 35.10 -50.85
N ALA A 465 -47.95 34.12 -50.66
CA ALA A 465 -47.59 32.71 -50.58
C ALA A 465 -46.99 32.19 -51.91
N GLU A 466 -47.53 32.62 -53.06
CA GLU A 466 -46.96 32.33 -54.39
C GLU A 466 -45.57 32.93 -54.55
N LYS A 467 -45.37 34.19 -54.16
CA LYS A 467 -44.05 34.83 -54.21
C LYS A 467 -43.04 34.13 -53.33
N TYR A 468 -43.42 33.67 -52.14
CA TYR A 468 -42.53 32.91 -51.28
C TYR A 468 -42.15 31.55 -51.87
N LEU A 469 -43.08 30.85 -52.54
CA LEU A 469 -42.77 29.62 -53.26
C LEU A 469 -41.91 29.84 -54.50
N GLU A 470 -42.14 30.92 -55.24
CA GLU A 470 -41.31 31.31 -56.38
C GLU A 470 -39.88 31.63 -55.92
N GLN A 471 -39.74 32.36 -54.81
CA GLN A 471 -38.43 32.63 -54.19
C GLN A 471 -37.74 31.35 -53.70
N LEU A 472 -38.47 30.43 -53.07
CA LEU A 472 -37.92 29.12 -52.66
C LEU A 472 -37.48 28.28 -53.86
N ASN A 473 -38.29 28.23 -54.91
CA ASN A 473 -37.93 27.53 -56.16
C ASN A 473 -36.74 28.19 -56.86
N GLY A 474 -36.62 29.52 -56.79
CA GLY A 474 -35.46 30.26 -57.25
C GLY A 474 -34.19 29.91 -56.47
N MET A 475 -34.29 29.81 -55.14
CA MET A 475 -33.18 29.37 -54.26
C MET A 475 -32.81 27.89 -54.44
N LEU A 476 -33.77 27.04 -54.83
CA LEU A 476 -33.54 25.63 -55.17
C LEU A 476 -32.96 25.42 -56.57
N SER A 477 -33.20 26.36 -57.47
CA SER A 477 -32.73 26.32 -58.86
C SER A 477 -31.42 27.07 -59.07
N SER A 478 -30.96 27.85 -58.09
CA SER A 478 -29.66 28.52 -58.17
C SER A 478 -28.53 27.50 -58.09
N GLU A 479 -27.48 27.72 -58.90
CA GLU A 479 -26.29 26.85 -58.92
C GLU A 479 -25.62 26.78 -57.55
N VAL A 480 -25.71 27.85 -56.75
CA VAL A 480 -25.19 27.91 -55.39
C VAL A 480 -26.34 28.09 -54.39
N MET A 481 -26.41 27.23 -53.38
CA MET A 481 -27.42 27.31 -52.31
C MET A 481 -26.79 27.44 -50.92
N ASP A 482 -27.26 28.42 -50.15
CA ASP A 482 -27.01 28.52 -48.72
C ASP A 482 -28.13 27.78 -47.96
N ILE A 483 -27.84 26.57 -47.47
CA ILE A 483 -28.83 25.72 -46.79
C ILE A 483 -29.36 26.36 -45.50
N LYS A 484 -28.55 27.16 -44.80
CA LYS A 484 -29.02 27.81 -43.55
C LYS A 484 -30.09 28.85 -43.87
N LYS A 485 -29.83 29.71 -44.85
CA LYS A 485 -30.82 30.70 -45.32
C LYS A 485 -32.05 30.02 -45.92
N ALA A 486 -31.86 28.96 -46.71
CA ALA A 486 -32.96 28.20 -47.29
C ALA A 486 -33.85 27.57 -46.21
N THR A 487 -33.26 26.98 -45.16
CA THR A 487 -34.01 26.34 -44.05
C THR A 487 -34.84 27.37 -43.28
N ASP A 488 -34.28 28.54 -42.98
CA ASP A 488 -35.00 29.63 -42.31
C ASP A 488 -36.16 30.13 -43.17
N PHE A 489 -35.93 30.29 -44.47
CA PHE A 489 -36.94 30.75 -45.41
C PHE A 489 -38.06 29.72 -45.63
N VAL A 490 -37.74 28.42 -45.62
CA VAL A 490 -38.72 27.32 -45.59
C VAL A 490 -39.59 27.39 -44.33
N SER A 491 -39.00 27.63 -43.15
CA SER A 491 -39.77 27.75 -41.91
C SER A 491 -40.73 28.94 -41.92
N GLN A 492 -40.28 30.09 -42.45
CA GLN A 492 -41.14 31.26 -42.63
C GLN A 492 -42.30 30.96 -43.58
N THR A 493 -41.99 30.36 -44.73
CA THR A 493 -43.00 29.99 -45.73
C THR A 493 -44.01 28.97 -45.19
N GLN A 494 -43.54 27.99 -44.43
CA GLN A 494 -44.40 27.00 -43.76
C GLN A 494 -45.42 27.68 -42.84
N LYS A 495 -44.98 28.62 -42.00
CA LYS A 495 -45.87 29.36 -41.08
C LYS A 495 -46.92 30.15 -41.86
N HIS A 496 -46.53 30.80 -42.95
CA HIS A 496 -47.45 31.57 -43.79
C HIS A 496 -48.48 30.68 -44.50
N ILE A 497 -48.06 29.55 -45.10
CA ILE A 497 -48.97 28.64 -45.82
C ILE A 497 -49.94 27.95 -44.85
N LEU A 498 -49.48 27.50 -43.68
CA LEU A 498 -50.36 26.91 -42.67
C LEU A 498 -51.37 27.92 -42.12
N SER A 499 -50.94 29.16 -41.89
CA SER A 499 -51.87 30.24 -41.49
C SER A 499 -52.90 30.52 -42.59
N LEU A 500 -52.48 30.57 -43.85
CA LEU A 500 -53.37 30.77 -44.99
C LEU A 500 -54.39 29.62 -45.11
N PHE A 501 -53.93 28.37 -45.03
CA PHE A 501 -54.78 27.19 -45.05
C PHE A 501 -55.84 27.25 -43.95
N LYS A 502 -55.44 27.51 -42.70
CA LYS A 502 -56.37 27.62 -41.56
C LYS A 502 -57.38 28.75 -41.73
N ASN A 503 -56.92 29.90 -42.23
CA ASN A 503 -57.79 31.06 -42.46
C ASN A 503 -58.81 30.77 -43.57
N VAL A 504 -58.39 30.14 -44.67
CA VAL A 504 -59.27 29.75 -45.78
C VAL A 504 -60.23 28.65 -45.37
N GLU A 505 -59.79 27.63 -44.63
CA GLU A 505 -60.66 26.59 -44.08
C GLU A 505 -61.72 27.17 -43.14
N THR A 506 -61.32 28.09 -42.26
CA THR A 506 -62.27 28.81 -41.40
C THR A 506 -63.26 29.60 -42.25
N LEU A 507 -62.79 30.27 -43.30
CA LEU A 507 -63.64 31.04 -44.19
C LEU A 507 -64.66 30.13 -44.90
N THR A 508 -64.22 29.07 -45.57
CA THR A 508 -65.11 28.15 -46.31
C THR A 508 -66.14 27.50 -45.38
N LYS A 509 -65.75 27.12 -44.15
CA LYS A 509 -66.68 26.65 -43.12
C LYS A 509 -67.69 27.72 -42.72
N THR A 510 -67.24 28.95 -42.45
CA THR A 510 -68.16 30.05 -42.08
C THR A 510 -69.12 30.39 -43.20
N THR A 511 -68.67 30.34 -44.46
CA THR A 511 -69.51 30.54 -45.64
C THR A 511 -70.56 29.46 -45.77
N SER A 512 -70.17 28.18 -45.72
CA SER A 512 -71.11 27.05 -45.78
C SER A 512 -72.15 27.12 -44.65
N ALA A 513 -71.73 27.54 -43.46
CA ALA A 513 -72.64 27.78 -42.34
C ALA A 513 -73.61 28.93 -42.63
N ILE A 514 -73.14 30.07 -43.13
CA ILE A 514 -73.99 31.21 -43.51
C ILE A 514 -75.02 30.78 -44.56
N GLU A 515 -74.62 30.07 -45.61
CA GLU A 515 -75.53 29.58 -46.65
C GLU A 515 -76.62 28.68 -46.06
N SER A 516 -76.24 27.73 -45.21
CA SER A 516 -77.19 26.87 -44.51
C SER A 516 -78.14 27.68 -43.62
N CYS A 517 -77.63 28.71 -42.93
CA CYS A 517 -78.44 29.58 -42.09
C CYS A 517 -79.40 30.45 -42.90
N ILE A 518 -78.98 30.97 -44.06
CA ILE A 518 -79.84 31.72 -44.99
C ILE A 518 -80.98 30.82 -45.48
N ILE A 519 -80.69 29.57 -45.86
CA ILE A 519 -81.71 28.61 -46.30
C ILE A 519 -82.77 28.39 -45.21
N VAL A 520 -82.36 28.20 -43.96
CA VAL A 520 -83.27 28.01 -42.82
C VAL A 520 -84.04 29.30 -42.51
N ALA A 521 -83.36 30.44 -42.42
CA ALA A 521 -83.97 31.73 -42.11
C ALA A 521 -84.97 32.17 -43.19
N ASN A 522 -84.75 31.80 -44.46
CA ASN A 522 -85.67 32.10 -45.56
C ASN A 522 -87.05 31.43 -45.38
N GLN A 523 -87.16 30.34 -44.61
CA GLN A 523 -88.45 29.71 -44.29
C GLN A 523 -89.33 30.61 -43.39
N TYR A 524 -88.72 31.44 -42.55
CA TYR A 524 -89.41 32.31 -41.59
C TYR A 524 -89.66 33.73 -42.12
N ARG A 525 -89.16 34.03 -43.32
CA ARG A 525 -89.29 35.31 -44.02
C ARG A 525 -90.73 35.83 -44.15
N PRO A 526 -91.75 35.01 -44.41
CA PRO A 526 -93.14 35.49 -44.52
C PRO A 526 -93.79 35.82 -43.16
N ILE A 527 -93.24 35.28 -42.07
CA ILE A 527 -93.87 35.28 -40.73
C ILE A 527 -93.37 36.46 -39.90
N TYR A 528 -92.10 36.85 -40.06
CA TYR A 528 -91.45 37.89 -39.27
C TYR A 528 -90.76 38.95 -40.15
N PRO A 529 -91.32 40.17 -40.27
CA PRO A 529 -90.72 41.26 -41.06
C PRO A 529 -89.32 41.69 -40.59
N GLU A 530 -89.02 41.55 -39.29
CA GLU A 530 -87.69 41.85 -38.73
C GLU A 530 -86.61 40.90 -39.27
N VAL A 531 -86.97 39.64 -39.54
CA VAL A 531 -86.06 38.61 -40.07
C VAL A 531 -85.74 38.90 -41.53
N ASP A 532 -86.72 39.39 -42.30
CA ASP A 532 -86.52 39.80 -43.69
C ASP A 532 -85.53 40.97 -43.82
N SER A 533 -85.64 41.99 -42.95
CA SER A 533 -84.70 43.11 -42.93
C SER A 533 -83.27 42.70 -42.54
N ALA A 534 -83.13 41.81 -41.55
CA ALA A 534 -81.84 41.27 -41.14
C ALA A 534 -81.21 40.36 -42.19
N LEU A 535 -82.01 39.53 -42.87
CA LEU A 535 -81.60 38.69 -44.00
C LEU A 535 -81.10 39.54 -45.16
N TYR A 536 -81.84 40.59 -45.55
CA TYR A 536 -81.42 41.48 -46.63
C TYR A 536 -80.08 42.17 -46.30
N SER A 537 -79.92 42.63 -45.07
CA SER A 537 -78.66 43.24 -44.60
C SER A 537 -77.51 42.24 -44.59
N ALA A 538 -77.79 40.98 -44.25
CA ALA A 538 -76.79 39.93 -44.25
C ALA A 538 -76.44 39.40 -45.65
N GLU A 539 -77.40 39.29 -46.56
CA GLU A 539 -77.19 38.97 -47.98
C GLU A 539 -76.33 40.06 -48.64
N LEU A 540 -76.59 41.34 -48.32
CA LEU A 540 -75.77 42.45 -48.78
C LEU A 540 -74.34 42.36 -48.20
N ALA A 541 -74.20 42.09 -46.89
CA ALA A 541 -72.90 41.90 -46.26
C ALA A 541 -72.13 40.69 -46.84
N TYR A 542 -72.84 39.60 -47.16
CA TYR A 542 -72.29 38.40 -47.79
C TYR A 542 -71.82 38.69 -49.23
N ARG A 543 -72.59 39.45 -50.01
CA ARG A 543 -72.20 39.90 -51.35
C ARG A 543 -71.01 40.87 -51.32
N ASN A 544 -70.89 41.66 -50.26
CA ASN A 544 -69.77 42.59 -50.06
C ASN A 544 -68.51 41.92 -49.48
N GLY A 545 -68.53 40.62 -49.16
CA GLY A 545 -67.39 39.88 -48.61
C GLY A 545 -67.17 40.07 -47.09
N GLU A 546 -68.11 40.68 -46.37
CA GLU A 546 -68.08 40.86 -44.92
C GLU A 546 -68.69 39.64 -44.19
N PHE A 547 -68.10 38.45 -44.38
CA PHE A 547 -68.67 37.17 -43.91
C PHE A 547 -68.88 37.09 -42.39
N THR A 548 -67.99 37.67 -41.59
CA THR A 548 -68.12 37.68 -40.11
C THR A 548 -69.30 38.53 -39.65
N LYS A 549 -69.59 39.63 -40.34
CA LYS A 549 -70.72 40.50 -40.07
C LYS A 549 -72.02 39.87 -40.58
N ALA A 550 -72.01 39.26 -41.77
CA ALA A 550 -73.13 38.49 -42.30
C ALA A 550 -73.55 37.37 -41.33
N LYS A 551 -72.58 36.60 -40.82
CA LYS A 551 -72.82 35.57 -39.79
C LYS A 551 -73.50 36.14 -38.55
N ARG A 552 -72.97 37.24 -37.97
CA ARG A 552 -73.54 37.84 -36.76
C ARG A 552 -74.97 38.31 -36.96
N LEU A 553 -75.27 38.94 -38.10
CA LEU A 553 -76.61 39.42 -38.42
C LEU A 553 -77.60 38.27 -38.59
N ILE A 554 -77.21 37.19 -39.27
CA ILE A 554 -78.08 36.01 -39.48
C ILE A 554 -78.29 35.25 -38.17
N VAL A 555 -77.24 35.03 -37.38
CA VAL A 555 -77.35 34.36 -36.08
C VAL A 555 -78.25 35.18 -35.15
N SER A 556 -78.07 36.50 -35.06
CA SER A 556 -78.93 37.37 -34.25
C SER A 556 -80.39 37.37 -34.72
N ALA A 557 -80.64 37.24 -36.03
CA ALA A 557 -82.00 37.14 -36.56
C ALA A 557 -82.67 35.81 -36.20
N ILE A 558 -81.93 34.69 -36.28
CA ILE A 558 -82.43 33.35 -35.94
C ILE A 558 -82.63 33.20 -34.41
N GLU A 559 -81.75 33.77 -33.59
CA GLU A 559 -81.85 33.78 -32.12
C GLU A 559 -83.16 34.42 -31.62
N ARG A 560 -83.67 35.44 -32.33
CA ARG A 560 -84.94 36.10 -32.00
C ARG A 560 -86.19 35.28 -32.34
N VAL A 561 -86.09 34.38 -33.32
CA VAL A 561 -87.22 33.55 -33.78
C VAL A 561 -87.29 32.25 -32.98
N ASN A 562 -86.14 31.60 -32.71
CA ASN A 562 -86.10 30.38 -31.92
C ASN A 562 -84.72 30.16 -31.26
N PRO A 563 -84.58 30.34 -29.94
CA PRO A 563 -83.28 30.26 -29.25
C PRO A 563 -82.67 28.86 -29.21
N GLN A 564 -83.46 27.78 -29.38
CA GLN A 564 -82.92 26.41 -29.44
C GLN A 564 -82.26 26.10 -30.79
N LEU A 565 -82.84 26.55 -31.90
CA LEU A 565 -82.31 26.38 -33.26
C LEU A 565 -81.03 27.20 -33.48
N ALA A 566 -80.97 28.41 -32.90
CA ALA A 566 -79.76 29.22 -32.92
C ALA A 566 -78.58 28.57 -32.17
N ASN A 567 -78.85 27.90 -31.04
CA ASN A 567 -77.83 27.15 -30.31
C ASN A 567 -77.38 25.89 -31.06
N GLU A 568 -78.25 25.19 -31.80
CA GLU A 568 -77.84 24.08 -32.67
C GLU A 568 -76.98 24.54 -33.85
N ILE A 569 -77.31 25.69 -34.44
CA ILE A 569 -76.51 26.31 -35.51
C ILE A 569 -75.16 26.80 -34.96
N ASN A 570 -75.14 27.49 -33.83
CA ASN A 570 -73.89 27.89 -33.16
C ASN A 570 -73.05 26.68 -32.71
N ASN A 571 -73.66 25.59 -32.26
CA ASN A 571 -72.95 24.35 -31.91
C ASN A 571 -72.41 23.62 -33.14
N LYS A 572 -73.14 23.56 -34.28
CA LYS A 572 -72.58 23.05 -35.54
C LYS A 572 -71.42 23.90 -36.06
N ILE A 573 -71.46 25.21 -35.82
CA ILE A 573 -70.40 26.14 -36.20
C ILE A 573 -69.20 26.10 -35.24
N ASN A 574 -69.41 25.87 -33.94
CA ASN A 574 -68.34 25.81 -32.93
C ASN A 574 -67.71 24.40 -32.82
N ASN A 575 -68.48 23.31 -32.97
CA ASN A 575 -67.94 21.95 -33.00
C ASN A 575 -67.13 21.64 -34.27
N SER A 576 -67.24 22.46 -35.32
CA SER A 576 -66.42 22.35 -36.54
C SER A 576 -65.14 23.21 -36.52
N LEU A 577 -64.93 23.97 -35.44
CA LEU A 577 -63.72 24.76 -35.15
C LEU A 577 -62.70 24.00 -34.29
N ASP A 578 -62.99 22.78 -33.84
CA ASP A 578 -62.08 21.96 -33.01
C ASP A 578 -61.77 20.61 -33.69
N PRO A 579 -60.64 20.48 -34.42
CA PRO A 579 -60.26 19.24 -35.11
C PRO A 579 -59.54 18.26 -34.15
N GLN A 580 -59.99 18.12 -32.90
CA GLN A 580 -59.32 17.29 -31.88
C GLN A 580 -60.22 16.19 -31.29
N LYS A 581 -61.36 15.87 -31.91
CA LYS A 581 -62.16 14.70 -31.52
C LYS A 581 -62.75 13.97 -32.72
N GLU A 582 -61.87 13.49 -33.59
CA GLU A 582 -62.06 12.27 -34.40
C GLU A 582 -60.70 11.97 -35.03
N GLY A 583 -59.91 11.13 -34.32
CA GLY A 583 -58.51 10.81 -34.62
C GLY A 583 -57.76 10.45 -33.35
#